data_AF-A0A4S8KK40-F1
#
_entry.id   AF-A0A4S8KK40-F1
#
_cell.length_a   1.000
_cell.length_b   1.000
_cell.length_c   1.000
_cell.angle_alpha   90.00
_cell.angle_beta   90.00
_cell.angle_gamma   90.00
#
_symmetry.space_group_name_H-M   'P 1'
#
loop_
_entity.id
_entity.type
_entity.pdbx_description
1 polymer ?
#
loop_
_entity_poly.entity_id
_entity_poly.type
_entity_poly.pdbx_seq_one_letter_code
_entity_poly.pdbx_strand_id
1 'polypeptide(L)' 'QWRHLKMCKRAGRGHSIGGIIETILGELALECPACPHPEKNLPPNWKNGPPE' A
#
# COMPACT_ATOMS: atom_id res chain seq x y z
N GLN A 1 11.88 1.94 18.65
CA GLN A 1 11.45 3.17 17.94
C GLN A 1 11.98 3.33 16.51
N TRP A 2 13.10 2.73 16.10
CA TRP A 2 13.68 2.91 14.75
C TRP A 2 12.77 2.52 13.57
N ARG A 3 11.95 1.47 13.73
CA ARG A 3 11.05 0.98 12.68
C ARG A 3 10.00 2.02 12.26
N HIS A 4 9.41 2.75 13.21
CA HIS A 4 8.41 3.78 12.92
C HIS A 4 9.00 4.94 12.11
N LEU A 5 10.14 5.49 12.54
CA LEU A 5 10.83 6.57 11.82
C LEU A 5 11.22 6.17 10.39
N LYS A 6 11.67 4.91 10.18
CA LYS A 6 11.99 4.41 8.84
C LYS A 6 10.75 4.27 7.94
N MET A 7 9.60 3.87 8.48
CA MET A 7 8.34 3.85 7.72
C MET A 7 7.96 5.26 7.27
N CYS A 8 7.97 6.24 8.19
CA CYS A 8 7.67 7.64 7.87
C CYS A 8 8.62 8.21 6.80
N LYS A 9 9.93 7.90 6.88
CA LYS A 9 10.92 8.32 5.88
C LYS A 9 10.64 7.71 4.51
N ARG A 10 10.36 6.40 4.43
CA ARG A 10 10.06 5.70 3.16
C ARG A 10 8.80 6.25 2.50
N ALA A 11 7.81 6.63 3.30
CA ALA A 11 6.57 7.25 2.83
C ALA A 11 6.68 8.77 2.59
N GLY A 12 7.88 9.36 2.70
CA GLY A 12 8.09 10.78 2.41
C GLY A 12 7.44 11.75 3.38
N ARG A 13 7.06 11.33 4.60
CA ARG A 13 6.33 12.20 5.55
C ARG A 13 7.08 13.45 6.00
N GLY A 14 8.40 13.52 5.80
CA GLY A 14 9.18 14.75 6.01
C GLY A 14 8.87 15.86 5.00
N HIS A 15 8.23 15.56 3.87
CA HIS A 15 7.81 16.53 2.85
C HIS A 15 6.31 16.85 2.89
N SER A 16 5.55 16.14 3.73
CA SER A 16 4.13 16.44 3.93
C SER A 16 3.98 17.69 4.79
N ILE A 17 3.05 18.58 4.44
CA ILE A 17 2.73 19.80 5.23
C ILE A 17 2.38 19.43 6.68
N GLY A 18 1.55 18.38 6.86
CA GLY A 18 1.16 17.84 8.16
C GLY A 18 2.19 16.96 8.86
N GLY A 19 3.30 16.67 8.17
CA GLY A 19 4.36 15.81 8.68
C GLY A 19 3.89 14.43 9.13
N ILE A 20 4.51 13.95 10.20
CA ILE A 20 4.15 12.66 10.84
C ILE A 20 2.88 12.78 11.67
N ILE A 21 2.54 13.98 12.16
CA ILE A 21 1.42 14.21 13.08
C ILE A 21 0.08 13.92 12.39
N GLU A 22 -0.05 14.27 11.12
CA GLU A 22 -1.26 14.01 10.33
C GLU A 22 -1.33 12.60 9.73
N THR A 23 -0.36 11.72 10.02
CA THR A 23 -0.38 10.35 9.49
C THR A 23 -1.46 9.50 10.17
N ILE A 24 -2.46 9.06 9.42
CA ILE A 24 -3.59 8.27 9.97
C ILE A 24 -3.28 6.77 10.03
N LEU A 25 -4.11 6.03 10.78
CA LEU A 25 -3.96 4.58 10.89
C LEU A 25 -4.09 3.91 9.52
N GLY A 26 -3.12 3.08 9.16
CA GLY A 26 -3.09 2.36 7.89
C GLY A 26 -2.53 3.16 6.71
N GLU A 27 -2.27 4.46 6.85
CA GLU A 27 -1.80 5.29 5.73
C GLU A 27 -0.39 4.95 5.23
N LEU A 28 0.41 4.30 6.07
CA LEU A 28 1.74 3.78 5.71
C LEU A 28 1.73 2.27 5.44
N ALA A 29 0.56 1.63 5.45
CA ALA A 29 0.45 0.22 5.10
C ALA A 29 0.70 0.04 3.61
N LEU A 30 1.43 -1.02 3.26
CA LEU A 30 1.61 -1.42 1.87
C LEU A 30 0.55 -2.46 1.54
N GLU A 31 -0.01 -2.36 0.34
CA GLU A 31 -0.81 -3.45 -0.20
C GLU A 31 0.05 -4.70 -0.34
N CYS A 32 -0.49 -5.84 0.09
CA CYS A 32 0.23 -7.10 0.01
C CYS A 32 0.41 -7.49 -1.46
N PRO A 33 1.64 -7.65 -1.97
CA PRO A 33 1.87 -7.98 -3.38
C PRO A 33 1.38 -9.38 -3.76
N ALA A 34 1.24 -10.28 -2.79
CA ALA A 34 0.74 -11.64 -2.99
C ALA A 34 -0.80 -11.71 -3.02
N CYS A 35 -1.50 -10.68 -2.53
CA CYS A 35 -2.96 -10.65 -2.58
C CYS A 35 -3.45 -10.33 -4.01
N PRO A 36 -4.59 -10.89 -4.44
CA PRO A 36 -5.19 -10.58 -5.73
C PRO A 36 -5.77 -9.16 -5.73
N HIS A 37 -5.27 -8.31 -6.62
CA HIS A 37 -5.68 -6.92 -6.81
C HIS A 37 -6.18 -6.72 -8.26
N PRO A 38 -7.50 -6.65 -8.47
CA PRO A 38 -8.06 -6.29 -9.77
C PRO A 38 -7.44 -4.99 -10.31
N GLU A 39 -7.20 -4.93 -11.62
CA GLU A 39 -6.56 -3.81 -12.32
C GLU A 39 -5.10 -3.50 -11.93
N LYS A 40 -4.49 -4.23 -10.99
CA LYS A 40 -3.09 -4.03 -10.58
C LYS A 40 -2.20 -5.21 -10.91
N ASN A 41 -2.55 -6.41 -10.45
CA ASN A 41 -1.73 -7.61 -10.58
C ASN A 41 -2.51 -8.85 -11.06
N LEU A 42 -3.76 -8.66 -11.50
CA LEU A 42 -4.58 -9.71 -12.11
C LEU A 42 -4.77 -9.46 -13.61
N PRO A 43 -4.83 -10.51 -14.46
CA PRO A 43 -5.21 -10.36 -15.87
C PRO A 43 -6.63 -9.79 -16.01
N PRO A 44 -6.96 -9.02 -17.07
CA PRO A 44 -8.30 -8.43 -17.24
C PRO A 44 -9.47 -9.43 -17.20
N ASN A 45 -9.24 -10.66 -17.64
CA ASN A 45 -10.21 -11.74 -17.69
C ASN A 45 -10.10 -12.72 -16.52
N TRP A 46 -9.48 -12.33 -15.39
CA TRP A 46 -9.26 -13.22 -14.24
C TRP A 46 -10.55 -13.85 -13.67
N LYS A 47 -11.70 -13.21 -13.85
CA LYS A 47 -13.03 -13.74 -13.46
C LYS A 47 -13.60 -14.76 -14.46
N ASN A 48 -13.16 -14.71 -15.70
CA ASN A 48 -13.67 -15.53 -16.80
C ASN A 48 -12.75 -16.74 -17.01
N GLY A 49 -12.44 -17.45 -15.92
CA GLY A 49 -11.67 -18.69 -15.99
C GLY A 49 -12.31 -19.68 -16.99
N PRO A 50 -11.54 -20.63 -17.52
CA PRO A 50 -12.12 -21.66 -18.39
C PRO A 50 -13.32 -22.32 -17.69
N PRO A 51 -14.41 -22.63 -18.41
CA PRO A 51 -15.50 -23.40 -17.84
C PRO A 51 -14.97 -24.74 -17.30
N GLU A 52 -15.49 -25.17 -16.16
CA GLU A 52 -15.21 -26.50 -15.58
C GLU A 52 -15.59 -27.64 -16.54
#